data_AF-A0A9P9QKR4-F1
#
_entry.id   AF-A0A9P9QKR4-F1
#
_cell.length_a   1.000
_cell.length_b   1.000
_cell.length_c   1.000
_cell.angle_alpha   90.00
_cell.angle_beta   90.00
_cell.angle_gamma   90.00
#
_symmetry.space_group_name_H-M   'P 1'
#
loop_
_entity.id
_entity.type
_entity.pdbx_description
1 polymer ?
#
loop_
_entity_poly.entity_id
_entity_poly.type
_entity_poly.pdbx_seq_one_letter_code
_entity_poly.pdbx_strand_id
1 'polypeptide(L)'
;MNPSDRTKEALLARTETLCNAIFDERNLDPWGGEGYLSTILRTVRPADTSEFSNIPKLSEAKDYYTSAQKELTVREQSAGLIKTTQDLSTLIRDLQELWLFGGLDTLSDPKDEEASREKAEKVGEMIEELVGRREMGEGVKEEGVVEEKKAG
;
A
#
# COMPACT_ATOMS: atom_id res chain seq x y z
N MET A 1 -0.03 -0.39 19.51
CA MET A 1 -0.51 0.25 18.28
C MET A 1 -1.03 -0.81 17.35
N ASN A 2 -2.24 -0.66 16.80
CA ASN A 2 -2.76 -1.62 15.82
C ASN A 2 -2.05 -1.42 14.47
N PRO A 3 -1.79 -2.49 13.72
CA PRO A 3 -1.12 -2.41 12.41
C PRO A 3 -1.93 -1.61 11.39
N SER A 4 -3.27 -1.61 11.49
CA SER A 4 -4.19 -0.85 10.62
C SER A 4 -4.02 0.67 10.75
N ASP A 5 -3.79 1.15 11.97
CA ASP A 5 -3.60 2.59 12.22
C ASP A 5 -2.29 3.09 11.60
N ARG A 6 -1.23 2.26 11.66
CA ARG A 6 0.07 2.57 11.05
C ARG A 6 0.01 2.63 9.53
N THR A 7 -0.81 1.79 8.89
CA THR A 7 -1.02 1.83 7.43
C THR A 7 -1.82 3.05 6.99
N LYS A 8 -2.84 3.44 7.77
CA LYS A 8 -3.65 4.64 7.50
C LYS A 8 -2.81 5.91 7.58
N GLU A 9 -2.02 6.06 8.66
CA GLU A 9 -1.15 7.22 8.83
C GLU A 9 -0.10 7.32 7.71
N ALA A 10 0.47 6.18 7.29
CA ALA A 10 1.43 6.16 6.18
C ALA A 10 0.81 6.59 4.83
N LEU A 11 -0.43 6.18 4.56
CA LEU A 11 -1.16 6.57 3.34
C LEU A 11 -1.51 8.06 3.33
N LEU A 12 -1.97 8.59 4.47
CA LEU A 12 -2.25 10.02 4.61
C LEU A 12 -0.97 10.84 4.42
N ALA A 13 0.11 10.46 5.09
CA ALA A 13 1.40 11.13 4.96
C ALA A 13 1.93 11.11 3.51
N ARG A 14 1.80 9.98 2.81
CA ARG A 14 2.19 9.86 1.40
C ARG A 14 1.35 10.76 0.50
N THR A 15 0.03 10.80 0.72
CA THR A 15 -0.89 11.65 -0.05
C THR A 15 -0.57 13.13 0.16
N GLU A 16 -0.44 13.56 1.42
CA GLU A 16 -0.05 14.93 1.75
C GLU A 16 1.31 15.30 1.15
N THR A 17 2.28 14.39 1.16
CA THR A 17 3.60 14.64 0.56
C THR A 17 3.48 14.87 -0.95
N LEU A 18 2.71 14.04 -1.66
CA LEU A 18 2.50 14.20 -3.11
C LEU A 18 1.72 15.47 -3.44
N CYS A 19 0.67 15.78 -2.69
CA CYS A 19 -0.13 16.99 -2.89
C CYS A 19 0.69 18.25 -2.62
N ASN A 20 1.40 18.32 -1.49
CA ASN A 20 2.25 19.46 -1.13
C ASN A 20 3.39 19.69 -2.11
N ALA A 21 3.92 18.62 -2.73
CA ALA A 21 4.92 18.74 -3.78
C ALA A 21 4.37 19.38 -5.07
N ILE A 22 3.10 19.13 -5.41
CA ILE A 22 2.43 19.76 -6.56
C ILE A 22 2.06 21.21 -6.24
N PHE A 23 1.33 21.40 -5.14
CA PHE A 23 0.82 22.67 -4.66
C PHE A 23 0.89 22.68 -3.13
N ASP A 24 1.60 23.65 -2.58
CA ASP A 24 1.76 23.80 -1.13
C ASP A 24 0.49 24.42 -0.53
N GLU A 25 -0.42 23.58 -0.02
CA GLU A 25 -1.69 24.02 0.58
C GLU A 25 -1.49 24.86 1.85
N ARG A 26 -0.29 24.79 2.46
CA ARG A 26 0.07 25.60 3.63
C ARG A 26 0.30 27.07 3.25
N ASN A 27 0.43 27.36 1.95
CA ASN A 27 0.59 28.70 1.43
C ASN A 27 -0.62 29.09 0.57
N LEU A 28 -1.39 30.08 1.04
CA LEU A 28 -2.56 30.60 0.34
C LEU A 28 -2.20 31.48 -0.88
N ASP A 29 -0.92 31.84 -1.03
CA ASP A 29 -0.44 32.60 -2.18
C ASP A 29 -0.26 31.63 -3.37
N PRO A 30 -1.00 31.79 -4.49
CA PRO A 30 -0.81 30.98 -5.71
C PRO A 30 0.60 31.08 -6.28
N TRP A 31 1.32 32.16 -5.95
CA TRP A 31 2.71 32.42 -6.32
C TRP A 31 3.69 32.08 -5.18
N GLY A 32 3.17 31.66 -4.02
CA GLY A 32 3.92 31.20 -2.85
C GLY A 32 4.04 29.68 -2.78
N GLY A 33 4.87 29.20 -1.86
CA GLY A 33 5.17 27.79 -1.61
C GLY A 33 6.39 27.23 -2.34
N GLU A 34 6.83 26.05 -1.92
CA GLU A 34 7.96 25.29 -2.51
C GLU A 34 7.51 24.21 -3.52
N GLY A 35 6.23 24.18 -3.89
CA GLY A 35 5.71 23.24 -4.88
C GLY A 35 6.25 23.46 -6.29
N TYR A 36 6.11 22.43 -7.14
CA TYR A 36 6.54 22.49 -8.54
C TYR A 36 5.81 23.61 -9.31
N LEU A 37 4.49 23.75 -9.11
CA LEU A 37 3.68 24.75 -9.83
C LEU A 37 4.06 26.17 -9.46
N SER A 38 4.21 26.48 -8.17
CA SER A 38 4.58 27.82 -7.71
C SER A 38 5.99 28.20 -8.16
N THR A 39 6.92 27.23 -8.19
CA THR A 39 8.28 27.44 -8.69
C THR A 39 8.28 27.74 -10.19
N ILE A 40 7.53 26.97 -11.00
CA ILE A 40 7.38 27.23 -12.44
C ILE A 40 6.77 28.63 -12.67
N LEU A 41 5.67 28.96 -11.99
CA LEU A 41 5.00 30.25 -12.16
C LEU A 41 5.91 31.42 -11.83
N ARG A 42 6.70 31.32 -10.75
CA ARG A 42 7.66 32.35 -10.33
C ARG A 42 8.85 32.50 -11.28
N THR A 43 9.31 31.40 -11.88
CA THR A 43 10.40 31.47 -12.87
C THR A 43 9.96 32.19 -14.16
N VAL A 44 8.73 31.93 -14.61
CA VAL A 44 8.14 32.54 -15.83
C VAL A 44 7.68 33.97 -15.59
N ARG A 45 7.07 34.25 -14.43
CA ARG A 45 6.54 35.55 -14.06
C ARG A 45 7.07 35.99 -12.67
N PRO A 46 8.31 36.48 -12.60
CA PRO A 46 8.95 36.84 -11.32
C PRO A 46 8.36 38.08 -10.64
N ALA A 47 7.59 38.91 -11.36
CA ALA A 47 7.03 40.17 -10.85
C ALA A 47 5.80 40.01 -9.94
N ASP A 48 5.18 38.83 -9.91
CA ASP A 48 3.87 38.62 -9.27
C ASP A 48 3.95 37.99 -7.86
N THR A 49 5.15 37.72 -7.32
CA THR A 49 5.25 37.25 -5.93
C THR A 49 4.70 38.34 -5.02
N SER A 50 3.65 38.03 -4.24
CA SER A 50 3.03 38.99 -3.34
C SER A 50 4.08 39.65 -2.43
N GLU A 51 3.88 40.92 -2.06
CA GLU A 51 4.77 41.62 -1.11
C GLU A 51 4.86 40.93 0.26
N PHE A 52 3.93 40.02 0.53
CA PHE A 52 3.83 39.23 1.76
C PHE A 52 4.43 37.82 1.64
N SER A 53 5.00 37.45 0.47
CA SER A 53 5.64 36.16 0.29
C SER A 53 6.99 36.13 0.99
N ASN A 54 7.18 35.17 1.91
CA ASN A 54 8.47 34.93 2.59
C ASN A 54 9.54 34.30 1.69
N ILE A 55 9.28 34.20 0.38
CA ILE A 55 10.08 33.43 -0.56
C ILE A 55 10.92 34.38 -1.43
N PRO A 56 12.22 34.10 -1.66
CA PRO A 56 13.08 34.96 -2.45
C PRO A 56 12.52 35.23 -3.84
N LYS A 57 12.43 36.53 -4.20
CA LYS A 57 12.10 36.98 -5.56
C LYS A 57 13.19 36.53 -6.53
N LEU A 58 12.80 35.85 -7.60
CA LEU A 58 13.72 35.51 -8.68
C LEU A 58 14.02 36.77 -9.49
N SER A 59 15.30 37.04 -9.77
CA SER A 59 15.69 38.16 -10.61
C SER A 59 15.13 38.00 -12.03
N GLU A 60 14.75 39.11 -12.65
CA GLU A 60 14.38 39.13 -14.07
C GLU A 60 15.54 38.62 -14.95
N ALA A 61 15.22 37.93 -16.04
CA ALA A 61 16.25 37.38 -16.92
C ALA A 61 16.76 38.48 -17.84
N LYS A 62 17.93 39.04 -17.50
CA LYS A 62 18.56 40.14 -18.26
C LYS A 62 19.63 39.64 -19.22
N ASP A 63 20.25 38.50 -18.92
CA ASP A 63 21.37 37.93 -19.67
C ASP A 63 21.09 36.48 -20.10
N TYR A 64 21.75 36.03 -21.18
CA TYR A 64 21.62 34.65 -21.70
C TYR A 64 21.85 33.57 -20.65
N TYR A 65 22.82 33.78 -19.75
CA TYR A 65 23.09 32.87 -18.64
C TYR A 65 21.87 32.71 -17.72
N THR A 66 21.26 33.83 -17.31
CA THR A 66 20.09 33.83 -16.44
C THR A 66 18.85 33.24 -17.12
N SER A 67 18.69 33.44 -18.43
CA SER A 67 17.62 32.83 -19.21
C SER A 67 17.77 31.31 -19.31
N ALA A 68 18.99 30.82 -19.60
CA ALA A 68 19.28 29.39 -19.68
C ALA A 68 19.05 28.68 -18.34
N GLN A 69 19.44 29.32 -17.22
CA GLN A 69 19.17 28.79 -15.88
C GLN A 69 17.67 28.66 -15.61
N LYS A 70 16.87 29.69 -15.94
CA LYS A 70 15.43 29.63 -15.77
C LYS A 70 14.78 28.54 -16.62
N GLU A 71 15.20 28.40 -17.87
CA GLU A 71 14.71 27.33 -18.73
C GLU A 71 15.01 25.95 -18.13
N LEU A 72 16.23 25.74 -17.63
CA LEU A 72 16.59 24.51 -16.94
C LEU A 72 15.71 24.26 -15.73
N THR A 73 15.51 25.26 -14.87
CA THR A 73 14.63 25.14 -13.70
C THR A 73 13.20 24.79 -14.11
N VAL A 74 12.63 25.45 -15.12
CA VAL A 74 11.28 25.12 -15.61
C VAL A 74 11.20 23.67 -16.08
N ARG A 75 12.21 23.19 -16.81
CA ARG A 75 12.26 21.80 -17.29
C ARG A 75 12.34 20.79 -16.14
N GLU A 76 13.20 21.04 -15.17
CA GLU A 76 13.36 20.18 -13.99
C GLU A 76 12.08 20.11 -13.15
N GLN A 77 11.49 21.26 -12.84
CA GLN A 77 10.25 21.34 -12.06
C GLN A 77 9.07 20.71 -12.81
N SER A 78 9.02 20.87 -14.14
CA SER A 78 7.99 20.21 -14.97
C SER A 78 8.14 18.69 -14.97
N ALA A 79 9.36 18.18 -15.05
CA ALA A 79 9.62 16.74 -14.95
C ALA A 79 9.25 16.20 -13.57
N GLY A 80 9.58 16.94 -12.50
CA GLY A 80 9.16 16.64 -11.13
C GLY A 80 7.64 16.58 -10.99
N LEU A 81 6.93 17.58 -11.50
CA LEU A 81 5.46 17.64 -11.50
C LEU A 81 4.83 16.44 -12.21
N ILE A 82 5.33 16.08 -13.40
CA ILE A 82 4.83 14.93 -14.16
C ILE A 82 5.03 13.65 -13.36
N LYS A 83 6.24 13.44 -12.82
CA LYS A 83 6.55 12.26 -12.02
C LYS A 83 5.65 12.16 -10.78
N THR A 84 5.49 13.24 -10.03
CA THR A 84 4.63 13.26 -8.84
C THR A 84 3.17 12.99 -9.18
N THR A 85 2.69 13.45 -10.34
CA THR A 85 1.34 13.15 -10.83
C THR A 85 1.19 11.67 -11.21
N GLN A 86 2.23 11.07 -11.80
CA GLN A 86 2.27 9.62 -12.08
C GLN A 86 2.28 8.80 -10.79
N ASP A 87 3.06 9.23 -9.79
CA ASP A 87 3.09 8.60 -8.46
C ASP A 87 1.73 8.70 -7.77
N LEU A 88 1.03 9.84 -7.90
CA LEU A 88 -0.33 10.02 -7.41
C LEU A 88 -1.35 9.12 -8.13
N SER A 89 -1.26 9.01 -9.46
CA SER A 89 -2.10 8.08 -10.23
C SER A 89 -1.86 6.62 -9.82
N THR A 90 -0.62 6.26 -9.52
CA THR A 90 -0.26 4.92 -9.02
C THR A 90 -0.86 4.70 -7.64
N LEU A 91 -0.74 5.67 -6.73
CA LEU A 91 -1.34 5.62 -5.41
C LEU A 91 -2.87 5.47 -5.46
N ILE A 92 -3.55 6.20 -6.35
CA ILE A 92 -5.00 6.08 -6.55
C ILE A 92 -5.36 4.66 -6.98
N ARG A 93 -4.58 4.07 -7.89
CA ARG A 93 -4.78 2.69 -8.31
C ARG A 93 -4.55 1.71 -7.17
N ASP A 94 -3.48 1.87 -6.39
CA ASP A 94 -3.21 1.03 -5.21
C ASP A 94 -4.37 1.09 -4.21
N LEU A 95 -4.95 2.29 -4.00
CA LEU A 95 -6.12 2.49 -3.13
C LEU A 95 -7.39 1.86 -3.71
N GLN A 96 -7.59 1.95 -5.02
CA GLN A 96 -8.71 1.29 -5.71
C GLN A 96 -8.57 -0.23 -5.65
N GLU A 97 -7.37 -0.76 -5.84
CA GLU A 97 -7.07 -2.18 -5.70
C GLU A 97 -7.25 -2.63 -4.24
N LEU A 98 -6.80 -1.85 -3.26
CA LEU A 98 -7.08 -2.12 -1.85
C LEU A 98 -8.57 -2.04 -1.52
N TRP A 99 -9.35 -1.24 -2.24
CA TRP A 99 -10.80 -1.14 -2.03
C TRP A 99 -11.56 -2.29 -2.71
N LEU A 100 -11.15 -2.67 -3.94
CA LEU A 100 -11.76 -3.75 -4.72
C LEU A 100 -11.32 -5.15 -4.26
N PHE A 101 -10.09 -5.28 -3.75
CA PHE A 101 -9.47 -6.52 -3.28
C PHE A 101 -9.11 -6.48 -1.80
N GLY A 102 -9.53 -5.44 -1.09
CA GLY A 102 -9.45 -5.36 0.37
C GLY A 102 -10.11 -6.57 1.01
N GLY A 103 -9.68 -6.87 2.24
CA GLY A 103 -10.00 -8.10 3.00
C GLY A 103 -11.25 -8.78 2.49
N LEU A 104 -11.02 -9.86 1.73
CA LEU A 104 -11.94 -10.72 0.99
C LEU A 104 -13.16 -11.15 1.82
N ASP A 105 -14.03 -10.22 2.19
CA ASP A 105 -15.35 -10.46 2.79
C ASP A 105 -16.38 -10.70 1.68
N THR A 106 -15.97 -11.50 0.70
CA THR A 106 -16.80 -11.98 -0.41
C THR A 106 -16.71 -13.50 -0.58
N LEU A 107 -15.91 -14.17 0.25
CA LEU A 107 -15.83 -15.64 0.36
C LEU A 107 -16.32 -16.18 1.71
N SER A 108 -16.57 -15.31 2.69
CA SER A 108 -17.34 -15.62 3.90
C SER A 108 -18.83 -15.54 3.59
N ASP A 109 -19.34 -16.43 2.72
CA ASP A 109 -20.78 -16.70 2.73
C ASP A 109 -21.09 -17.27 4.12
N PRO A 110 -21.99 -16.67 4.93
CA PRO A 110 -22.25 -17.13 6.30
C PRO A 110 -22.63 -18.63 6.37
N LYS A 111 -23.11 -19.19 5.26
CA LYS A 111 -23.37 -20.63 5.10
C LYS A 111 -22.11 -21.49 5.05
N ASP A 112 -21.02 -20.98 4.48
CA ASP A 112 -19.74 -21.70 4.39
C ASP A 112 -19.00 -21.70 5.73
N GLU A 113 -19.14 -20.64 6.54
CA GLU A 113 -18.64 -20.63 7.92
C GLU A 113 -19.38 -21.64 8.81
N GLU A 114 -20.70 -21.72 8.68
CA GLU A 114 -21.52 -22.67 9.44
C GLU A 114 -21.23 -24.12 9.01
N ALA A 115 -21.09 -24.37 7.70
CA ALA A 115 -20.68 -25.66 7.16
C ALA A 115 -19.24 -26.05 7.55
N SER A 116 -18.33 -25.08 7.68
CA SER A 116 -16.96 -25.34 8.13
C SER A 116 -16.90 -25.63 9.64
N ARG A 117 -17.72 -24.96 10.46
CA ARG A 117 -17.85 -25.27 11.89
C ARG A 117 -18.44 -26.66 12.11
N GLU A 118 -19.50 -27.01 11.39
CA GLU A 118 -20.12 -28.34 11.48
C GLU A 118 -19.16 -29.47 11.06
N LYS A 119 -18.37 -29.24 10.00
CA LYS A 119 -17.32 -30.19 9.59
C LYS A 119 -16.21 -30.31 10.64
N ALA A 120 -15.80 -29.21 11.26
CA ALA A 120 -14.79 -29.22 12.32
C ALA A 120 -15.28 -29.95 13.57
N GLU A 121 -16.54 -29.78 13.96
CA GLU A 121 -17.18 -30.51 15.05
C GLU A 121 -17.24 -32.02 14.76
N LYS A 122 -17.71 -32.42 13.57
CA LYS A 122 -17.72 -33.83 13.14
C LYS A 122 -16.32 -34.46 13.10
N VAL A 123 -15.31 -33.71 12.69
CA VAL A 123 -13.92 -34.18 12.71
C VAL A 123 -13.40 -34.32 14.14
N GLY A 124 -13.78 -33.41 15.04
CA GLY A 124 -13.49 -33.52 16.47
C GLY A 124 -14.08 -34.78 17.09
N GLU A 125 -15.36 -35.05 16.83
CA GLU A 125 -16.06 -36.26 17.31
C GLU A 125 -15.41 -37.55 16.78
N MET A 126 -15.04 -37.58 15.48
CA MET A 126 -14.35 -38.74 14.90
C MET A 126 -12.95 -38.95 15.51
N ILE A 127 -12.23 -37.89 15.84
CA ILE A 127 -10.93 -37.97 16.51
C ILE A 127 -11.11 -38.47 17.94
N GLU A 128 -12.12 -38.00 18.65
CA GLU A 128 -12.43 -38.44 20.02
C GLU A 128 -12.85 -39.93 20.05
N GLU A 129 -13.64 -40.40 19.08
CA GLU A 129 -13.98 -41.82 18.94
C GLU A 129 -12.74 -42.68 18.62
N LEU A 130 -11.83 -42.19 17.76
CA LEU A 130 -10.59 -42.88 17.43
C LEU A 130 -9.61 -42.93 18.61
N VAL A 131 -9.57 -41.88 19.44
CA VAL A 131 -8.78 -41.86 20.68
C VAL A 131 -9.41 -42.78 21.72
N GLY A 132 -10.74 -42.76 21.89
CA GLY A 132 -11.45 -43.68 22.78
C GLY A 132 -11.30 -45.15 22.39
N ARG A 133 -11.29 -45.47 21.09
CA ARG A 133 -10.98 -46.81 20.58
C ARG A 133 -9.51 -47.19 20.77
N ARG A 134 -8.58 -46.24 20.71
CA ARG A 134 -7.15 -46.48 21.00
C ARG A 134 -6.91 -46.75 22.49
N GLU A 135 -7.67 -46.11 23.37
CA GLU A 135 -7.59 -46.32 24.83
C GLU A 135 -8.27 -47.61 25.28
N MET A 136 -9.29 -48.09 24.55
CA MET A 136 -9.84 -49.44 24.70
C MET A 136 -9.15 -50.47 23.79
N GLY A 137 -7.83 -50.59 23.95
CA GLY A 137 -7.06 -51.82 23.77
C GLY A 137 -7.11 -52.56 22.42
N GLU A 138 -6.06 -52.38 21.61
CA GLU A 138 -5.49 -53.50 20.85
C GLU A 138 -3.96 -53.50 21.03
N GLY A 139 -3.53 -54.25 22.05
CA GLY A 139 -2.18 -54.77 22.09
C GLY A 139 -2.02 -55.80 20.98
N VAL A 140 -1.27 -55.42 19.94
CA VAL A 140 -0.82 -56.36 18.90
C VAL A 140 0.10 -57.37 19.58
N LYS A 141 -0.42 -58.57 19.84
CA LYS A 141 0.39 -59.74 20.21
C LYS A 141 1.16 -60.18 18.97
N GLU A 142 2.49 -60.06 19.03
CA GLU A 142 3.38 -60.91 18.26
C GLU A 142 3.18 -62.36 18.71
N GLU A 143 2.73 -63.22 17.80
CA GLU A 143 3.05 -64.65 17.84
C GLU A 143 3.66 -65.02 16.49
N GLY A 144 4.95 -65.36 16.54
CA GLY A 144 5.62 -66.09 15.48
C GLY A 144 5.44 -67.61 15.63
N VAL A 145 6.04 -68.34 14.67
CA VAL A 145 6.24 -69.80 14.55
C VAL A 145 5.15 -70.51 13.72
N VAL A 146 5.38 -71.35 12.70
CA VAL A 146 6.54 -71.86 11.92
C VAL A 146 5.97 -72.49 10.62
N GLU A 147 6.84 -72.63 9.60
CA GLU A 147 6.74 -73.38 8.34
C GLU A 147 5.60 -74.40 8.12
N GLU A 148 5.08 -74.43 6.88
CA GLU A 148 5.05 -75.67 6.10
C GLU A 148 5.32 -75.41 4.60
N LYS A 149 6.45 -75.92 4.10
CA LYS A 149 6.76 -76.11 2.68
C LYS A 149 6.18 -77.44 2.20
N LYS A 150 5.35 -77.39 1.15
CA LYS A 150 5.13 -78.39 0.08
C LYS A 150 4.10 -77.78 -0.89
N ALA A 151 4.19 -77.81 -2.21
CA ALA A 151 4.94 -78.64 -3.14
C ALA A 151 5.21 -77.86 -4.45
N GLY A 152 6.29 -78.23 -5.13
CA GLY A 152 6.76 -77.70 -6.41
C GLY A 152 8.23 -78.01 -6.58
#